data_AF-A0A7J7S2C1-F1
#
_entry.id   AF-A0A7J7S2C1-F1
#
_cell.length_a   1.000
_cell.length_b   1.000
_cell.length_c   1.000
_cell.angle_alpha   90.00
_cell.angle_beta   90.00
_cell.angle_gamma   90.00
#
_symmetry.space_group_name_H-M   'P 1'
#
loop_
_entity.id
_entity.type
_entity.pdbx_description
1 polymer ?
#
loop_
_entity_poly.entity_id
_entity_poly.type
_entity_poly.pdbx_seq_one_letter_code
_entity_poly.pdbx_strand_id
1 'polypeptide(L)'
;MGSRIFQVLLLGIFIVLFMDEGDRVLTTKWVRFCNECNFFDGQKCIQEMKNCWKINIMFQNRSCRTDHFYFYDRLTGRYLYRYTSLSCETCEEGMFQVFHDLLRETYCCIDNDRCNDPNDIPDITREYVSYDTDRIVKK
;
A
#
# COMPACT_ATOMS: atom_id res chain seq x y z
N MET A 1 -15.42 48.68 -3.13
CA MET A 1 -15.43 47.89 -1.88
C MET A 1 -15.86 46.42 -2.05
N GLY A 2 -16.28 45.95 -3.24
CA GLY A 2 -16.74 44.55 -3.42
C GLY A 2 -15.67 43.48 -3.68
N SER A 3 -14.49 43.84 -4.21
CA SER A 3 -13.45 42.86 -4.59
C SER A 3 -12.75 42.20 -3.39
N ARG A 4 -12.49 42.97 -2.31
CA ARG A 4 -11.83 42.43 -1.10
C ARG A 4 -12.72 41.49 -0.31
N ILE A 5 -14.03 41.74 -0.26
CA ILE A 5 -14.99 40.87 0.42
C ILE A 5 -15.10 39.52 -0.29
N PHE A 6 -15.10 39.53 -1.62
CA PHE A 6 -15.10 38.30 -2.42
C PHE A 6 -13.82 37.48 -2.26
N GLN A 7 -12.65 38.15 -2.21
CA GLN A 7 -11.38 37.48 -1.93
C GLN A 7 -11.32 36.88 -0.52
N VAL A 8 -11.85 37.58 0.49
CA VAL A 8 -11.92 37.06 1.86
C VAL A 8 -12.90 35.89 1.96
N LEU A 9 -14.02 35.93 1.25
CA LEU A 9 -14.95 34.80 1.16
C LEU A 9 -14.31 33.58 0.47
N LEU A 10 -13.60 33.79 -0.64
CA LEU A 10 -12.87 32.72 -1.33
C LEU A 10 -11.78 32.12 -0.45
N LEU A 11 -11.00 32.95 0.23
CA LEU A 11 -9.99 32.50 1.20
C LEU A 11 -10.64 31.75 2.36
N GLY A 12 -11.79 32.20 2.86
CA GLY A 12 -12.54 31.51 3.91
C GLY A 12 -13.03 30.12 3.47
N ILE A 13 -13.57 30.00 2.26
CA ILE A 13 -13.96 28.71 1.68
C ILE A 13 -12.74 27.81 1.51
N PHE A 14 -11.63 28.34 1.01
CA PHE A 14 -10.38 27.61 0.87
C PHE A 14 -9.87 27.12 2.24
N ILE A 15 -9.83 27.98 3.24
CA ILE A 15 -9.43 27.64 4.60
C ILE A 15 -10.34 26.55 5.19
N VAL A 16 -11.66 26.62 5.02
CA VAL A 16 -12.58 25.56 5.48
C VAL A 16 -12.36 24.23 4.74
N LEU A 17 -12.03 24.27 3.45
CA LEU A 17 -11.73 23.08 2.67
C LEU A 17 -10.35 22.46 3.03
N PHE A 18 -9.40 23.27 3.50
CA PHE A 18 -8.00 22.87 3.67
C PHE A 18 -7.46 22.89 5.12
N MET A 19 -8.12 23.47 6.12
CA MET A 19 -7.69 23.45 7.54
C MET A 19 -7.93 22.11 8.22
N ASP A 20 -6.83 21.44 8.53
CA ASP A 20 -6.73 20.08 9.04
C ASP A 20 -6.54 20.12 10.54
N GLU A 21 -7.51 19.60 11.28
CA GLU A 21 -7.28 19.06 12.61
C GLU A 21 -8.52 18.24 13.00
N GLY A 22 -8.35 16.94 13.23
CA GLY A 22 -9.23 16.19 14.13
C GLY A 22 -10.20 15.21 13.49
N ASP A 23 -11.19 15.66 12.72
CA ASP A 23 -12.27 14.77 12.25
C ASP A 23 -13.01 15.39 11.04
N ARG A 24 -12.71 14.94 9.82
CA ARG A 24 -13.26 15.53 8.58
C ARG A 24 -14.21 14.54 7.89
N VAL A 25 -15.51 14.84 7.90
CA VAL A 25 -16.61 13.93 7.51
C VAL A 25 -17.07 14.08 6.04
N LEU A 26 -16.49 14.96 5.21
CA LEU A 26 -16.98 15.13 3.82
C LEU A 26 -15.91 15.13 2.70
N THR A 27 -14.70 15.66 2.91
CA THR A 27 -13.65 15.74 1.86
C THR A 27 -12.78 14.49 1.78
N THR A 28 -12.46 13.86 2.92
CA THR A 28 -11.81 12.54 3.03
C THR A 28 -12.63 11.44 2.37
N LYS A 29 -13.94 11.62 2.27
CA LYS A 29 -14.81 10.70 1.54
C LYS A 29 -14.59 10.74 0.03
N TRP A 30 -13.68 11.56 -0.53
CA TRP A 30 -13.36 11.59 -1.96
C TRP A 30 -11.94 11.14 -2.31
N VAL A 31 -11.01 11.33 -1.39
CA VAL A 31 -9.58 11.05 -1.56
C VAL A 31 -9.16 9.92 -0.63
N ARG A 32 -8.49 8.90 -1.15
CA ARG A 32 -7.86 7.83 -0.36
C ARG A 32 -6.36 8.05 -0.35
N PHE A 33 -5.75 8.01 0.83
CA PHE A 33 -4.29 7.97 0.98
C PHE A 33 -3.81 6.54 1.18
N CYS A 34 -2.68 6.18 0.58
CA CYS A 34 -2.04 4.88 0.76
C CYS A 34 -0.54 5.04 0.99
N ASN A 35 0.08 4.02 1.57
CA ASN A 35 1.52 3.90 1.61
C ASN A 35 2.05 3.54 0.22
N GLU A 36 3.20 4.09 -0.13
CA GLU A 36 3.90 3.83 -1.38
C GLU A 36 5.33 3.38 -1.09
N CYS A 37 5.68 2.19 -1.57
CA CYS A 37 7.01 1.62 -1.45
C CYS A 37 7.23 0.64 -2.59
N ASN A 38 8.27 0.87 -3.40
CA ASN A 38 8.58 -0.04 -4.52
C ASN A 38 9.21 -1.36 -4.07
N PHE A 39 9.95 -1.33 -2.96
CA PHE A 39 10.69 -2.49 -2.47
C PHE A 39 10.76 -2.50 -0.95
N PHE A 40 9.84 -3.24 -0.35
CA PHE A 40 9.81 -3.57 1.06
C PHE A 40 10.40 -4.97 1.26
N ASP A 41 11.49 -5.07 2.03
CA ASP A 41 12.26 -6.32 2.19
C ASP A 41 11.68 -7.28 3.25
N GLY A 42 10.56 -6.93 3.87
CA GLY A 42 9.99 -7.63 5.03
C GLY A 42 10.26 -6.92 6.36
N GLN A 43 11.17 -5.94 6.40
CA GLN A 43 11.46 -5.14 7.59
C GLN A 43 11.29 -3.64 7.33
N LYS A 44 11.77 -3.15 6.17
CA LYS A 44 11.72 -1.74 5.83
C LYS A 44 11.58 -1.52 4.32
N CYS A 45 11.13 -0.33 3.97
CA CYS A 45 11.21 0.14 2.59
C CYS A 45 12.66 0.56 2.28
N ILE A 46 13.27 0.00 1.23
CA ILE A 46 14.69 0.27 0.89
C ILE A 46 14.92 1.73 0.48
N GLN A 47 13.99 2.32 -0.27
CA GLN A 47 14.14 3.65 -0.89
C GLN A 47 13.37 4.77 -0.17
N GLU A 48 12.99 4.55 1.10
CA GLU A 48 12.07 5.40 1.88
C GLU A 48 10.58 5.12 1.62
N MET A 49 9.79 5.14 2.69
CA MET A 49 8.34 5.01 2.62
C MET A 49 7.72 6.33 2.19
N LYS A 50 6.92 6.32 1.13
CA LYS A 50 6.20 7.49 0.61
C LYS A 50 4.71 7.35 0.85
N ASN A 51 3.99 8.43 0.54
CA ASN A 51 2.53 8.45 0.55
C ASN A 51 2.04 8.82 -0.85
N CYS A 52 1.04 8.09 -1.32
CA CYS A 52 0.31 8.42 -2.54
C CYS A 52 -1.16 8.66 -2.21
N TRP A 53 -1.88 9.31 -3.14
CA TRP A 53 -3.31 9.55 -2.99
C TRP A 53 -4.06 9.29 -4.30
N LYS A 54 -5.35 8.95 -4.20
CA LYS A 54 -6.24 8.84 -5.36
C LYS A 54 -7.64 9.35 -5.08
N ILE A 55 -8.24 9.97 -6.10
CA ILE A 55 -9.64 10.45 -6.07
C ILE A 55 -10.52 9.40 -6.74
N ASN A 56 -11.67 9.08 -6.15
CA ASN A 56 -12.64 8.21 -6.80
C ASN A 56 -13.54 8.99 -7.72
N ILE A 57 -13.23 8.92 -9.00
CA ILE A 57 -14.07 9.45 -10.08
C ILE A 57 -14.76 8.23 -10.70
N MET A 58 -15.84 7.80 -10.04
CA MET A 58 -16.92 6.93 -10.54
C MET A 58 -16.59 5.51 -11.06
N PHE A 59 -15.32 5.13 -11.33
CA PHE A 59 -14.99 3.84 -11.99
C PHE A 59 -13.75 3.11 -11.46
N GLN A 60 -13.07 3.61 -10.42
CA GLN A 60 -11.88 2.95 -9.86
C GLN A 60 -12.04 2.77 -8.35
N ASN A 61 -11.89 1.53 -7.89
CA ASN A 61 -11.93 1.20 -6.46
C ASN A 61 -10.87 2.03 -5.71
N ARG A 62 -11.29 2.64 -4.59
CA ARG A 62 -10.42 3.38 -3.65
C ARG A 62 -9.54 2.44 -2.82
N SER A 63 -9.02 1.37 -3.42
CA SER A 63 -8.25 0.37 -2.71
C SER A 63 -6.76 0.68 -2.70
N CYS A 64 -6.13 0.69 -1.54
CA CYS A 64 -4.68 0.60 -1.52
C CYS A 64 -4.26 -0.79 -1.98
N ARG A 65 -3.13 -0.87 -2.68
CA ARG A 65 -2.60 -2.11 -3.25
C ARG A 65 -1.36 -2.55 -2.49
N THR A 66 -1.30 -3.85 -2.20
CA THR A 66 -0.14 -4.55 -1.66
C THR A 66 0.16 -5.71 -2.58
N ASP A 67 1.36 -5.74 -3.16
CA ASP A 67 1.83 -6.83 -4.01
C ASP A 67 2.98 -7.58 -3.33
N HIS A 68 2.80 -8.85 -2.98
CA HIS A 68 3.89 -9.71 -2.56
C HIS A 68 4.48 -10.44 -3.76
N PHE A 69 5.80 -10.41 -3.89
CA PHE A 69 6.53 -11.09 -4.95
C PHE A 69 7.28 -12.29 -4.39
N TYR A 70 7.12 -13.42 -5.07
CA TYR A 70 7.74 -14.69 -4.70
C TYR A 70 8.52 -15.26 -5.89
N PHE A 71 9.72 -15.78 -5.64
CA PHE A 71 10.50 -16.52 -6.62
C PHE A 71 10.39 -18.02 -6.42
N TYR A 72 10.20 -18.77 -7.51
CA TYR A 72 10.22 -20.23 -7.49
C TYR A 72 11.65 -20.72 -7.28
N ASP A 73 11.91 -21.30 -6.11
CA ASP A 73 13.16 -21.99 -5.85
C ASP A 73 13.06 -23.46 -6.28
N ARG A 74 13.91 -23.82 -7.24
CA ARG A 74 13.98 -25.17 -7.80
C ARG A 74 14.52 -26.20 -6.81
N LEU A 75 15.32 -25.77 -5.82
CA LEU A 75 15.91 -26.69 -4.83
C LEU A 75 14.87 -27.15 -3.81
N THR A 76 14.03 -26.23 -3.34
CA THR A 76 12.96 -26.54 -2.38
C THR A 76 11.63 -26.88 -3.05
N GLY A 77 11.43 -26.54 -4.32
CA GLY A 77 10.18 -26.72 -5.05
C GLY A 77 9.07 -25.79 -4.55
N ARG A 78 9.43 -24.63 -4.01
CA ARG A 78 8.50 -23.69 -3.35
C ARG A 78 8.69 -22.27 -3.88
N TYR A 79 7.64 -21.46 -3.76
CA TYR A 79 7.72 -20.02 -3.98
C TYR A 79 8.17 -19.33 -2.70
N LEU A 80 9.33 -18.69 -2.73
CA LEU A 80 9.93 -18.00 -1.61
C LEU A 80 9.66 -16.51 -1.71
N TYR A 81 9.19 -15.92 -0.61
CA TYR A 81 8.97 -14.47 -0.54
C TYR A 81 10.27 -13.72 -0.84
N ARG A 82 10.15 -12.64 -1.61
CA ARG A 82 11.28 -11.80 -1.98
C ARG A 82 11.13 -10.37 -1.53
N TYR A 83 10.01 -9.73 -1.88
CA TYR A 83 9.75 -8.35 -1.52
C TYR A 83 8.25 -8.04 -1.66
N THR A 84 7.85 -6.93 -1.06
CA THR A 84 6.51 -6.37 -1.20
C THR A 84 6.59 -5.00 -1.88
N SER A 85 5.61 -4.70 -2.72
CA SER A 85 5.36 -3.36 -3.24
C SER A 85 4.03 -2.83 -2.69
N LEU A 86 4.00 -1.55 -2.33
CA LEU A 86 2.84 -0.83 -1.83
C LEU A 86 2.54 0.31 -2.79
N SER A 87 1.29 0.46 -3.21
CA SER A 87 0.93 1.51 -4.18
C SER A 87 -0.53 1.96 -4.12
N CYS A 88 -0.80 3.06 -4.83
CA CYS A 88 -2.16 3.56 -5.11
C CYS A 88 -2.70 3.10 -6.47
N GLU A 89 -2.03 2.17 -7.14
CA GLU A 89 -2.43 1.70 -8.47
C GLU A 89 -3.85 1.09 -8.47
N THR A 90 -4.37 0.86 -9.67
CA THR A 90 -5.54 0.01 -9.84
C THR A 90 -5.25 -1.36 -9.22
N CYS A 91 -6.19 -1.83 -8.42
CA CYS A 91 -5.99 -3.02 -7.61
C CYS A 91 -6.92 -4.13 -8.09
N GLU A 92 -6.31 -5.22 -8.54
CA GLU A 92 -6.97 -6.46 -8.96
C GLU A 92 -6.47 -7.55 -8.02
N GLU A 93 -7.33 -7.98 -7.09
CA GLU A 93 -6.96 -9.00 -6.11
C GLU A 93 -6.72 -10.35 -6.77
N GLY A 94 -5.71 -11.07 -6.28
CA GLY A 94 -5.48 -12.45 -6.68
C GLY A 94 -4.01 -12.81 -6.85
N MET A 95 -3.80 -13.98 -7.43
CA MET A 95 -2.48 -14.56 -7.70
C MET A 95 -2.19 -14.51 -9.19
N PHE A 96 -1.04 -13.95 -9.56
CA PHE A 96 -0.64 -13.73 -10.94
C PHE A 96 0.74 -14.32 -11.20
N GLN A 97 0.85 -15.20 -12.18
CA GLN A 97 2.14 -15.63 -12.70
C GLN A 97 2.73 -14.49 -13.55
N VAL A 98 3.65 -13.70 -13.00
CA VAL A 98 4.27 -12.56 -13.69
C VAL A 98 5.31 -13.05 -14.69
N PHE A 99 6.13 -14.02 -14.29
CA PHE A 99 7.13 -14.67 -15.13
C PHE A 99 7.27 -16.14 -14.72
N HIS A 100 7.98 -16.98 -15.48
CA HIS A 100 8.08 -18.43 -15.21
C HIS A 100 8.42 -18.79 -13.76
N ASP A 101 9.28 -18.00 -13.13
CA ASP A 101 9.74 -18.17 -11.75
C ASP A 101 9.26 -17.06 -10.81
N LEU A 102 8.50 -16.07 -11.30
CA LEU A 102 8.02 -14.94 -10.48
C LEU A 102 6.50 -14.98 -10.34
N LEU A 103 6.05 -15.16 -9.11
CA LEU A 103 4.65 -15.14 -8.71
C LEU A 103 4.36 -13.84 -7.95
N ARG A 104 3.22 -13.21 -8.24
CA ARG A 104 2.73 -12.04 -7.53
C ARG A 104 1.40 -12.33 -6.88
N GLU A 105 1.27 -12.00 -5.61
CA GLU A 105 0.03 -12.02 -4.86
C GLU A 105 -0.40 -10.58 -4.58
N THR A 106 -1.59 -10.21 -5.00
CA THR A 106 -2.12 -8.85 -4.86
C THR A 106 -3.27 -8.84 -3.87
N TYR A 107 -3.13 -8.01 -2.83
CA TYR A 107 -4.15 -7.71 -1.83
C TYR A 107 -4.63 -6.26 -1.98
N CYS A 108 -5.95 -6.06 -1.86
CA CYS A 108 -6.57 -4.74 -1.91
C CYS A 108 -7.28 -4.43 -0.59
N CYS A 109 -7.10 -3.22 -0.07
CA CYS A 109 -7.80 -2.81 1.15
C CYS A 109 -8.50 -1.47 0.96
N ILE A 110 -9.69 -1.33 1.54
CA ILE A 110 -10.51 -0.12 1.43
C ILE A 110 -10.97 0.42 2.78
N ASP A 111 -10.53 -0.17 3.89
CA ASP A 111 -11.13 0.12 5.20
C ASP A 111 -10.76 1.52 5.69
N ASN A 112 -9.47 1.85 5.65
CA ASN A 112 -8.92 3.10 6.18
C ASN A 112 -7.87 3.70 5.24
N ASP A 113 -7.51 4.96 5.48
CA ASP A 113 -6.33 5.56 4.85
C ASP A 113 -5.08 4.80 5.32
N ARG A 114 -4.13 4.60 4.40
CA ARG A 114 -2.90 3.83 4.62
C ARG A 114 -3.12 2.41 5.13
N CYS A 115 -4.24 1.78 4.76
CA CYS A 115 -4.54 0.39 5.14
C CYS A 115 -3.53 -0.64 4.61
N ASN A 116 -2.72 -0.29 3.60
CA ASN A 116 -1.61 -1.11 3.13
C ASN A 116 -0.35 -0.86 3.97
N ASP A 117 -0.48 -0.98 5.29
CA ASP A 117 0.65 -0.82 6.22
C ASP A 117 1.54 -2.08 6.17
N PRO A 118 2.86 -1.94 5.92
CA PRO A 118 3.75 -3.08 5.93
C PRO A 118 3.87 -3.78 7.29
N ASN A 119 3.56 -3.10 8.41
CA ASN A 119 3.57 -3.70 9.74
C ASN A 119 2.40 -4.68 9.94
N ASP A 120 1.33 -4.51 9.17
CA ASP A 120 0.15 -5.39 9.21
C ASP A 120 0.32 -6.60 8.28
N ILE A 121 1.37 -6.63 7.45
CA ILE A 121 1.69 -7.79 6.64
C ILE A 121 2.11 -8.90 7.62
N PRO A 122 1.33 -9.99 7.75
CA PRO A 122 1.69 -11.09 8.63
C PRO A 122 3.07 -11.56 8.22
N ASP A 123 3.93 -11.81 9.21
CA ASP A 123 5.36 -12.02 9.10
C ASP A 123 5.69 -13.26 8.24
N ILE A 124 5.53 -13.15 6.90
CA ILE A 124 5.79 -14.19 5.90
C ILE A 124 7.25 -14.65 6.02
N THR A 125 8.12 -13.76 6.51
CA THR A 125 9.51 -14.01 6.86
C THR A 125 9.70 -14.93 8.06
N ARG A 126 8.90 -14.83 9.13
CA ARG A 126 9.12 -15.64 10.34
C ARG A 126 8.87 -17.12 10.12
N GLU A 127 7.86 -17.48 9.33
CA GLU A 127 7.55 -18.87 9.08
C GLU A 127 8.62 -19.53 8.19
N TYR A 128 9.15 -18.81 7.19
CA TYR A 128 10.22 -19.30 6.32
C TYR A 128 11.61 -19.36 7.00
N VAL A 129 11.98 -18.39 7.84
CA VAL A 129 13.25 -18.44 8.60
C VAL A 129 13.24 -19.62 9.58
N SER A 130 12.08 -19.94 10.18
CA SER A 130 11.94 -21.12 11.04
C SER A 130 12.23 -22.43 10.30
N TYR A 131 11.74 -22.59 9.06
CA TYR A 131 11.97 -23.80 8.27
C TYR A 131 13.42 -23.98 7.81
N ASP A 132 14.14 -22.90 7.55
CA ASP A 132 15.54 -22.98 7.10
C ASP A 132 16.50 -23.30 8.26
N THR A 133 16.22 -22.74 9.45
CA THR A 133 16.99 -23.02 10.67
C THR A 133 16.91 -24.50 11.06
N ASP A 134 15.75 -25.13 10.93
CA ASP A 134 15.56 -26.57 11.23
C ASP A 134 16.29 -27.51 10.26
N ARG A 135 16.58 -27.07 9.03
CA ARG A 135 17.39 -27.85 8.06
C ARG A 135 18.88 -27.76 8.33
N ILE A 136 19.37 -26.62 8.82
CA ILE A 136 20.78 -26.41 9.14
C ILE A 136 21.18 -27.19 10.40
N VAL A 137 20.28 -27.34 11.38
CA VAL A 137 20.55 -28.04 12.64
C VAL A 137 20.49 -29.58 12.50
N LYS A 138 19.85 -30.11 11.45
CA LYS A 138 19.70 -31.56 11.23
C LYS A 138 20.76 -32.21 10.33
N LYS A 139 21.89 -31.55 10.08
CA LYS A 139 22.97 -32.08 9.24
C LYS A 139 24.21 -32.47 10.03
#